data_AF-A0A923CW36-F1
#
_entry.id   AF-A0A923CW36-F1
#
_cell.length_a   1.000
_cell.length_b   1.000
_cell.length_c   1.000
_cell.angle_alpha   90.00
_cell.angle_beta   90.00
_cell.angle_gamma   90.00
#
_symmetry.space_group_name_H-M   'P 1'
#
loop_
_entity.id
_entity.type
_entity.pdbx_description
1 polymer ?
#
loop_
_entity_poly.entity_id
_entity_poly.type
_entity_poly.pdbx_seq_one_letter_code
_entity_poly.pdbx_strand_id
1 'polypeptide(L)'
;MTLILAPSSPRGWFGGRALAMRDALEVRGSLGLREAGDALEATFAGAGPPLTAALVTYEGAATVLTYAAEIAPLSLAPAARGFATPLVLEPAMSSAEAYRAGVETVRERIAAGDVYVLNLTHAVTGAAVLPPAETFAALLARAGSDMSAYLETPGATLASVS
;
A
#
# COMPACT_ATOMS: atom_id res chain seq x y z
N MET A 1 -11.13 -5.47 10.11
CA MET A 1 -10.16 -5.06 9.06
C MET A 1 -10.16 -3.56 8.96
N THR A 2 -9.00 -2.95 9.17
CA THR A 2 -8.84 -1.50 9.28
C THR A 2 -8.28 -0.89 7.99
N LEU A 3 -8.77 0.29 7.62
CA LEU A 3 -8.18 1.15 6.61
C LEU A 3 -7.87 2.52 7.24
N ILE A 4 -6.64 2.99 7.07
CA ILE A 4 -6.20 4.32 7.48
C ILE A 4 -5.61 5.02 6.26
N LEU A 5 -6.05 6.24 6.01
CA LEU A 5 -5.48 7.13 5.01
C LEU A 5 -4.94 8.34 5.77
N ALA A 6 -3.62 8.58 5.71
CA ALA A 6 -2.93 9.53 6.58
C ALA A 6 -1.98 10.43 5.78
N PRO A 7 -2.51 11.38 5.00
CA PRO A 7 -1.68 12.35 4.29
C PRO A 7 -0.90 13.24 5.27
N SER A 8 0.35 13.56 4.94
CA SER A 8 1.20 14.45 5.75
C SER A 8 0.94 15.94 5.50
N SER A 9 0.34 16.30 4.36
CA SER A 9 0.06 17.68 3.97
C SER A 9 -1.30 17.85 3.28
N PRO A 10 -1.78 19.09 3.11
CA PRO A 10 -3.00 19.41 2.35
C PRO A 10 -3.00 18.97 0.88
N ARG A 11 -1.83 18.63 0.31
CA ARG A 11 -1.71 18.13 -1.07
C ARG A 11 -2.05 16.64 -1.19
N GLY A 12 -2.07 15.92 -0.07
CA GLY A 12 -2.43 14.51 -0.04
C GLY A 12 -3.92 14.24 -0.22
N TRP A 13 -4.29 12.96 -0.14
CA TRP A 13 -5.69 12.53 -0.31
C TRP A 13 -6.67 13.34 0.55
N PHE A 14 -7.87 13.57 0.01
CA PHE A 14 -8.96 14.27 0.69
C PHE A 14 -8.57 15.65 1.25
N GLY A 15 -7.62 16.34 0.59
CA GLY A 15 -7.16 17.67 1.00
C GLY A 15 -6.35 17.65 2.30
N GLY A 16 -5.60 16.58 2.55
CA GLY A 16 -4.80 16.41 3.77
C GLY A 16 -5.59 15.94 4.98
N ARG A 17 -6.83 15.47 4.79
CA ARG A 17 -7.64 14.95 5.89
C ARG A 17 -7.35 13.47 6.11
N ALA A 18 -6.89 13.14 7.32
CA ALA A 18 -6.72 11.75 7.71
C ALA A 18 -8.09 11.07 7.93
N LEU A 19 -8.23 9.86 7.41
CA LEU A 19 -9.43 9.04 7.52
C LEU A 19 -9.08 7.70 8.18
N ALA A 20 -9.95 7.23 9.07
CA ALA A 20 -9.81 5.93 9.71
C ALA A 20 -11.14 5.19 9.68
N MET A 21 -11.12 4.02 9.06
CA MET A 21 -12.28 3.16 8.91
C MET A 21 -11.95 1.82 9.57
N ARG A 22 -12.82 1.39 10.47
CA ARG A 22 -12.76 0.07 11.11
C ARG A 22 -13.86 -0.81 10.54
N ASP A 23 -13.69 -2.11 10.72
CA ASP A 23 -14.74 -3.10 10.46
C ASP A 23 -15.37 -2.98 9.07
N ALA A 24 -14.57 -3.33 8.04
CA ALA A 24 -15.07 -3.45 6.67
C ALA A 24 -16.42 -4.19 6.64
N LEU A 25 -17.40 -3.56 5.98
CA LEU A 25 -18.76 -4.09 5.83
C LEU A 25 -18.75 -5.37 5.01
N GLU A 26 -17.92 -5.37 3.96
CA GLU A 26 -17.74 -6.50 3.07
C GLU A 26 -16.27 -6.62 2.68
N VAL A 27 -15.83 -7.87 2.53
CA VAL A 27 -14.49 -8.22 2.07
C VAL A 27 -14.62 -9.28 1.00
N ARG A 28 -14.24 -8.93 -0.23
CA ARG A 28 -14.29 -9.81 -1.39
C ARG A 28 -12.87 -10.08 -1.86
N GLY A 29 -12.37 -11.29 -1.61
CA GLY A 29 -11.05 -11.75 -2.04
C GLY A 29 -11.09 -12.49 -3.38
N SER A 30 -9.90 -12.77 -3.92
CA SER A 30 -9.71 -13.58 -5.14
C SER A 30 -10.43 -13.04 -6.38
N LEU A 31 -10.60 -11.72 -6.45
CA LEU A 31 -11.22 -11.05 -7.61
C LEU A 31 -10.19 -10.80 -8.71
N GLY A 32 -10.67 -10.67 -9.95
CA GLY A 32 -9.88 -10.14 -11.05
C GLY A 32 -9.83 -8.62 -11.06
N LEU A 33 -8.88 -8.05 -11.82
CA LEU A 33 -8.70 -6.59 -11.95
C LEU A 33 -9.95 -5.85 -12.42
N ARG A 34 -10.71 -6.44 -13.36
CA ARG A 34 -11.95 -5.85 -13.86
C ARG A 34 -12.98 -5.68 -12.75
N GLU A 35 -13.21 -6.72 -11.97
CA GLU A 35 -14.20 -6.70 -10.87
C GLU A 35 -13.81 -5.69 -9.79
N ALA A 36 -12.51 -5.58 -9.48
CA ALA A 36 -12.01 -4.57 -8.56
C ALA A 36 -12.20 -3.16 -9.11
N GLY A 37 -11.94 -2.94 -10.40
CA GLY A 37 -12.20 -1.67 -11.08
C GLY A 37 -13.67 -1.29 -11.06
N ASP A 38 -14.57 -2.22 -11.38
CA ASP A 38 -16.02 -1.99 -11.37
C ASP A 38 -16.51 -1.59 -9.96
N ALA A 39 -15.96 -2.20 -8.90
CA ALA A 39 -16.29 -1.84 -7.52
C ALA A 39 -15.82 -0.43 -7.14
N LEU A 40 -14.60 -0.05 -7.54
CA LEU A 40 -14.07 1.30 -7.32
C LEU A 40 -14.89 2.35 -8.09
N GLU A 41 -15.24 2.06 -9.34
CA GLU A 41 -16.04 2.93 -10.20
C GLU A 41 -17.44 3.13 -9.63
N ALA A 42 -18.08 2.07 -9.12
CA ALA A 42 -19.40 2.17 -8.49
C ALA A 42 -19.38 3.13 -7.28
N THR A 43 -18.36 3.05 -6.42
CA THR A 43 -18.19 4.02 -5.32
C THR A 43 -17.91 5.42 -5.84
N PHE A 44 -17.04 5.58 -6.83
CA PHE A 44 -16.72 6.88 -7.42
C PHE A 44 -17.94 7.58 -8.04
N ALA A 45 -18.79 6.81 -8.74
CA ALA A 45 -20.04 7.29 -9.31
C ALA A 45 -21.16 7.51 -8.28
N GLY A 46 -20.93 7.20 -7.00
CA GLY A 46 -21.93 7.31 -5.93
C GLY A 46 -23.03 6.25 -5.97
N ALA A 47 -22.86 5.20 -6.78
CA ALA A 47 -23.78 4.06 -6.88
C ALA A 47 -23.45 2.92 -5.90
N GLY A 48 -22.28 2.99 -5.27
CA GLY A 48 -21.75 1.98 -4.34
C GLY A 48 -21.64 2.48 -2.90
N PRO A 49 -20.97 1.70 -2.02
CA PRO A 49 -20.70 2.11 -0.65
C PRO A 49 -19.83 3.38 -0.61
N PRO A 50 -19.90 4.17 0.49
CA PRO A 50 -19.26 5.47 0.60
C PRO A 50 -17.74 5.46 0.40
N LEU A 51 -17.11 4.35 0.74
CA LEU A 51 -15.68 4.14 0.53
C LEU A 51 -15.41 2.68 0.18
N THR A 52 -14.57 2.49 -0.83
CA THR A 52 -14.08 1.19 -1.29
C THR A 52 -12.56 1.26 -1.44
N ALA A 53 -11.87 0.23 -0.97
CA ALA A 53 -10.44 0.04 -1.19
C ALA A 53 -10.21 -1.26 -1.94
N ALA A 54 -9.26 -1.26 -2.88
CA ALA A 54 -8.81 -2.46 -3.56
C ALA A 54 -7.31 -2.66 -3.31
N LEU A 55 -6.95 -3.82 -2.76
CA LEU A 55 -5.58 -4.30 -2.70
C LEU A 55 -5.34 -5.20 -3.91
N VAL A 56 -4.39 -4.83 -4.77
CA VAL A 56 -4.04 -5.57 -5.98
C VAL A 56 -2.62 -6.10 -5.86
N THR A 57 -2.41 -7.40 -6.06
CA THR A 57 -1.09 -8.02 -6.07
C THR A 57 -0.44 -7.89 -7.46
N TYR A 58 0.88 -8.10 -7.54
CA TYR A 58 1.60 -8.06 -8.82
C TYR A 58 1.10 -9.12 -9.81
N GLU A 59 0.57 -10.23 -9.31
CA GLU A 59 -0.01 -11.32 -10.11
C GLU A 59 -1.41 -10.99 -10.64
N GLY A 60 -1.97 -9.83 -10.27
CA GLY A 60 -3.27 -9.36 -10.73
C GLY A 60 -4.46 -9.87 -9.93
N ALA A 61 -4.24 -10.56 -8.81
CA ALA A 61 -5.29 -10.90 -7.87
C ALA A 61 -5.68 -9.67 -7.04
N ALA A 62 -6.98 -9.49 -6.78
CA ALA A 62 -7.49 -8.35 -6.04
C ALA A 62 -8.33 -8.77 -4.82
N THR A 63 -8.23 -7.95 -3.77
CA THR A 63 -9.14 -7.98 -2.61
C THR A 63 -9.80 -6.61 -2.49
N VAL A 64 -11.13 -6.60 -2.50
CA VAL A 64 -11.93 -5.38 -2.34
C VAL A 64 -12.53 -5.34 -0.94
N LEU A 65 -12.41 -4.20 -0.29
CA LEU A 65 -12.99 -3.92 1.03
C LEU A 65 -13.90 -2.70 0.92
N THR A 66 -15.09 -2.81 1.49
CA THR A 66 -16.08 -1.72 1.50
C THR A 66 -16.32 -1.25 2.93
N TYR A 67 -16.51 0.06 3.11
CA TYR A 67 -16.66 0.68 4.42
C TYR A 67 -17.88 1.61 4.44
N ALA A 68 -18.47 1.75 5.63
CA ALA A 68 -19.49 2.76 5.88
C ALA A 68 -18.88 4.18 5.83
N ALA A 69 -19.74 5.20 5.68
CA ALA A 69 -19.36 6.61 5.62
C ALA A 69 -18.83 7.18 6.97
N GLU A 70 -18.69 6.35 8.00
CA GLU A 70 -18.26 6.80 9.32
C GLU A 70 -16.75 7.08 9.29
N ILE A 71 -16.43 8.33 8.96
CA ILE A 71 -15.09 8.87 9.07
C ILE A 71 -14.86 9.22 10.54
N ALA A 72 -14.13 8.36 11.25
CA ALA A 72 -13.61 8.75 12.55
C ALA A 72 -12.40 9.68 12.35
N PRO A 73 -12.32 10.83 13.04
CA PRO A 73 -11.11 11.62 13.06
C PRO A 73 -9.97 10.77 13.63
N LEU A 74 -8.90 10.63 12.85
CA LEU A 74 -7.75 9.84 13.23
C LEU A 74 -6.86 10.68 14.17
N SER A 75 -6.70 10.23 15.42
CA SER A 75 -5.63 10.70 16.30
C SER A 75 -4.46 9.72 16.18
N LEU A 76 -3.54 9.98 15.25
CA LEU A 76 -2.22 9.33 15.27
C LEU A 76 -1.41 10.06 16.34
N ALA A 77 -1.44 9.59 17.58
CA ALA A 77 -0.40 9.98 18.52
C ALA A 77 0.93 9.54 17.89
N PRO A 78 1.88 10.45 17.62
CA PRO A 78 3.17 10.04 17.10
C PRO A 78 3.79 9.11 18.14
N ALA A 79 4.08 7.87 17.75
CA ALA A 79 4.94 7.04 18.55
C ALA A 79 6.30 7.73 18.56
N ALA A 80 6.60 8.44 19.65
CA ALA A 80 7.87 9.11 19.92
C ALA A 80 8.99 8.09 20.16
N ARG A 81 9.10 7.06 19.32
CA ARG A 81 10.24 6.16 19.28
C ARG A 81 11.26 6.74 18.33
N GLY A 82 12.50 6.84 18.81
CA GLY A 82 13.59 7.48 18.07
C GLY A 82 13.72 6.91 16.66
N PHE A 83 14.00 7.81 15.72
CA PHE A 83 14.25 7.53 14.30
C PHE A 83 15.35 6.49 14.03
N ALA A 84 16.10 6.08 15.05
CA ALA A 84 17.26 5.20 14.96
C ALA A 84 16.94 3.69 14.88
N THR A 85 15.74 3.23 15.23
CA THR A 85 15.43 1.78 15.20
C THR A 85 15.13 1.32 13.76
N PRO A 86 15.79 0.28 13.23
CA PRO A 86 15.43 -0.30 11.94
C PRO A 86 14.01 -0.88 11.98
N LEU A 87 13.30 -0.84 10.85
CA LEU A 87 11.94 -1.42 10.75
C LEU A 87 11.98 -2.92 10.44
N VAL A 88 13.04 -3.35 9.76
CA VAL A 88 13.28 -4.73 9.33
C VAL A 88 14.68 -5.14 9.77
N LEU A 89 14.80 -6.29 10.42
CA LEU A 89 16.07 -6.95 10.73
C LEU A 89 16.44 -7.92 9.62
N GLU A 90 17.74 -8.09 9.41
CA GLU A 90 18.30 -9.06 8.45
C GLU A 90 17.69 -8.91 7.04
N PRO A 91 17.67 -7.69 6.46
CA PRO A 91 17.09 -7.48 5.14
C PRO A 91 17.86 -8.30 4.10
N ALA A 92 17.14 -9.16 3.40
CA ALA A 92 17.66 -10.00 2.34
C ALA A 92 16.88 -9.78 1.04
N MET A 93 17.60 -9.73 -0.06
CA MET A 93 17.00 -9.75 -1.39
C MET A 93 16.64 -11.19 -1.74
N SER A 94 15.38 -11.43 -2.11
CA SER A 94 14.86 -12.77 -2.41
C SER A 94 15.56 -13.48 -3.58
N SER A 95 16.10 -12.74 -4.55
CA SER A 95 16.96 -13.31 -5.62
C SER A 95 17.84 -12.25 -6.29
N ALA A 96 19.04 -12.01 -5.74
CA ALA A 96 19.97 -11.02 -6.28
C ALA A 96 20.51 -11.40 -7.67
N GLU A 97 20.74 -12.68 -7.91
CA GLU A 97 21.20 -13.21 -9.19
C GLU A 97 20.14 -13.01 -10.29
N ALA A 98 18.88 -13.32 -10.00
CA ALA A 98 17.79 -13.12 -10.95
C ALA A 98 17.58 -11.63 -11.27
N TYR A 99 17.70 -10.75 -10.27
CA TYR A 99 17.62 -9.31 -10.51
C TYR A 99 18.74 -8.83 -11.44
N ARG A 100 20.00 -9.24 -11.22
CA ARG A 100 21.13 -8.89 -12.10
C ARG A 100 20.93 -9.41 -13.52
N ALA A 101 20.51 -10.67 -13.68
CA ALA A 101 20.21 -11.24 -14.99
C ALA A 101 19.05 -10.48 -15.70
N GLY A 102 18.04 -10.07 -14.93
CA GLY A 102 16.95 -9.22 -15.42
C GLY A 102 17.43 -7.87 -15.91
N VAL A 103 18.37 -7.22 -15.20
CA VAL A 103 18.96 -5.94 -15.65
C VAL A 103 19.66 -6.09 -16.99
N GLU A 104 20.45 -7.15 -17.18
CA GLU A 104 21.12 -7.39 -18.48
C GLU A 104 20.10 -7.64 -19.60
N THR A 105 19.07 -8.44 -19.33
CA THR A 105 17.96 -8.66 -20.28
C THR A 105 17.29 -7.34 -20.67
N VAL A 106 17.03 -6.45 -19.71
CA VAL A 106 16.41 -5.14 -19.96
C VAL A 106 17.33 -4.25 -20.80
N ARG A 107 18.64 -4.26 -20.55
CA ARG A 107 19.62 -3.52 -21.37
C ARG A 107 19.61 -3.98 -22.82
N GLU A 108 19.57 -5.28 -23.06
CA GLU A 108 19.47 -5.85 -24.42
C GLU A 108 18.19 -5.40 -25.12
N ARG A 109 17.04 -5.45 -24.42
CA ARG A 109 15.75 -4.97 -24.95
C ARG A 109 15.78 -3.49 -25.30
N ILE A 110 16.42 -2.66 -24.47
CA ILE A 110 16.59 -1.23 -24.76
C ILE A 110 17.50 -1.02 -25.98
N ALA A 111 18.62 -1.74 -26.07
CA ALA A 111 19.54 -1.65 -27.20
C ALA A 111 18.90 -2.11 -28.53
N ALA A 112 18.01 -3.09 -28.48
CA ALA A 112 17.22 -3.56 -29.61
C ALA A 112 16.11 -2.57 -30.03
N GLY A 113 15.80 -1.57 -29.21
CA GLY A 113 14.71 -0.62 -29.45
C GLY A 113 13.32 -1.15 -29.09
N ASP A 114 13.22 -2.28 -28.37
CA ASP A 114 11.94 -2.88 -27.96
C ASP A 114 11.22 -2.00 -26.93
N VAL A 115 12.00 -1.40 -26.01
CA VAL A 115 11.51 -0.49 -24.97
C VAL A 115 12.51 0.64 -24.75
N TYR A 116 12.05 1.81 -24.33
CA TYR A 116 12.93 2.94 -23.99
C TYR A 116 13.32 2.95 -22.51
N VAL A 117 12.39 2.54 -21.64
CA VAL A 117 12.58 2.46 -20.20
C VAL A 117 11.72 1.33 -19.65
N LEU A 118 12.24 0.63 -18.65
CA LEU A 118 11.52 -0.41 -17.92
C LEU A 118 11.89 -0.30 -16.43
N ASN A 119 10.89 -0.23 -15.56
CA ASN A 119 11.10 -0.24 -14.13
C ASN A 119 11.20 -1.68 -13.63
N LEU A 120 12.41 -2.13 -13.31
CA LEU A 120 12.65 -3.46 -12.75
C LEU A 120 12.75 -3.35 -11.23
N THR A 121 11.93 -4.11 -10.51
CA THR A 121 11.87 -4.09 -9.05
C THR A 121 12.24 -5.44 -8.46
N HIS A 122 12.68 -5.46 -7.20
CA HIS A 122 12.89 -6.69 -6.42
C HIS A 122 12.29 -6.54 -5.02
N ALA A 123 11.93 -7.66 -4.40
CA ALA A 123 11.46 -7.68 -3.02
C ALA A 123 12.62 -7.85 -2.04
N VAL A 124 12.63 -7.01 -1.00
CA VAL A 124 13.46 -7.17 0.19
C VAL A 124 12.59 -7.73 1.31
N THR A 125 13.05 -8.81 1.93
CA THR A 125 12.36 -9.50 3.02
C THR A 125 13.24 -9.52 4.26
N GLY A 126 12.63 -9.59 5.44
CA GLY A 126 13.34 -9.76 6.71
C GLY A 126 12.35 -9.85 7.86
N ALA A 127 12.86 -9.83 9.09
CA ALA A 127 12.02 -9.89 10.28
C ALA A 127 11.53 -8.49 10.69
N ALA A 128 10.22 -8.32 10.86
CA ALA A 128 9.67 -7.05 11.35
C ALA A 128 10.04 -6.83 12.83
N VAL A 129 10.44 -5.60 13.17
CA VAL A 129 10.77 -5.21 14.57
C VAL A 129 9.52 -4.82 15.37
N LEU A 130 8.50 -4.33 14.68
CA LEU A 130 7.30 -3.77 15.28
C LEU A 130 6.05 -4.42 14.68
N PRO A 131 4.92 -4.45 15.42
CA PRO A 131 3.62 -4.77 14.84
C PRO A 131 3.30 -3.87 13.63
N PRO A 132 2.48 -4.32 12.66
CA PRO A 132 2.22 -3.57 11.42
C PRO A 132 1.71 -2.13 11.63
N ALA A 133 0.80 -1.91 12.58
CA ALA A 133 0.28 -0.57 12.87
C ALA A 133 1.36 0.38 13.43
N GLU A 134 2.23 -0.13 14.32
CA GLU A 134 3.39 0.63 14.82
C GLU A 134 4.42 0.89 13.72
N THR A 135 4.65 -0.09 12.83
CA THR A 135 5.49 0.06 11.64
C THR A 135 4.97 1.18 10.73
N PHE A 136 3.66 1.23 10.46
CA PHE A 136 3.06 2.30 9.67
C PHE A 136 3.23 3.67 10.31
N ALA A 137 2.96 3.80 11.62
CA ALA A 137 3.17 5.06 12.34
C ALA A 137 4.63 5.54 12.27
N ALA A 138 5.59 4.62 12.42
CA ALA A 138 7.01 4.92 12.31
C ALA A 138 7.41 5.31 10.87
N LEU A 139 6.88 4.63 9.85
CA LEU A 139 7.09 4.98 8.44
C LEU A 139 6.55 6.38 8.12
N LEU A 140 5.31 6.66 8.53
CA LEU A 140 4.67 7.94 8.28
C LEU A 140 5.45 9.10 8.90
N ALA A 141 5.90 8.93 10.15
CA ALA A 141 6.71 9.93 10.85
C ALA A 141 8.07 10.18 10.16
N ARG A 142 8.63 9.18 9.48
CA ARG A 142 9.91 9.27 8.75
C ARG A 142 9.77 9.88 7.35
N ALA A 143 8.79 9.42 6.60
CA ALA A 143 8.65 9.74 5.19
C ALA A 143 7.95 11.08 4.94
N GLY A 144 6.99 11.46 5.80
CA GLY A 144 6.20 12.67 5.59
C GLY A 144 5.42 12.65 4.27
N SER A 145 4.87 11.50 3.90
CA SER A 145 4.27 11.26 2.57
C SER A 145 2.81 11.70 2.45
N ASP A 146 2.46 12.26 1.29
CA ASP A 146 1.13 12.78 0.98
C ASP A 146 0.10 11.67 0.70
N MET A 147 0.53 10.47 0.28
CA MET A 147 -0.35 9.36 -0.10
C MET A 147 -0.10 8.11 0.76
N SER A 148 -0.10 8.29 2.08
CA SER A 148 0.16 7.20 3.03
C SER A 148 -1.11 6.42 3.38
N ALA A 149 -1.04 5.10 3.33
CA ALA A 149 -2.13 4.19 3.66
C ALA A 149 -1.70 3.02 4.55
N TYR A 150 -2.58 2.62 5.46
CA TYR A 150 -2.51 1.34 6.16
C TYR A 150 -3.78 0.55 5.89
N LEU A 151 -3.63 -0.72 5.51
CA LEU A 151 -4.75 -1.60 5.20
C LEU A 151 -4.52 -2.99 5.77
N GLU A 152 -5.50 -3.49 6.49
CA GLU A 152 -5.56 -4.89 6.92
C GLU A 152 -6.54 -5.68 6.05
N THR A 153 -6.10 -6.86 5.63
CA THR A 153 -6.91 -7.87 4.93
C THR A 153 -6.88 -9.17 5.75
N PRO A 154 -7.67 -10.22 5.41
CA PRO A 154 -7.63 -11.46 6.16
C PRO A 154 -6.25 -12.15 6.16
N GLY A 155 -5.44 -11.95 5.11
CA GLY A 155 -4.17 -12.66 4.91
C GLY A 155 -2.92 -11.80 4.93
N ALA A 156 -3.06 -10.46 4.91
CA ALA A 156 -1.93 -9.55 4.80
C ALA A 156 -2.25 -8.17 5.37
N THR A 157 -1.20 -7.43 5.71
CA THR A 157 -1.26 -6.01 6.06
C THR A 157 -0.36 -5.22 5.13
N LEU A 158 -0.87 -4.11 4.62
CA LEU A 158 -0.11 -3.14 3.84
C LEU A 158 0.14 -1.90 4.69
N ALA A 159 1.40 -1.47 4.78
CA ALA A 159 1.80 -0.17 5.31
C ALA A 159 2.55 0.57 4.20
N SER A 160 1.92 1.59 3.63
CA SER A 160 2.41 2.34 2.47
C SER A 160 2.65 3.81 2.84
N VAL A 161 3.80 4.34 2.43
CA VAL A 161 4.12 5.76 2.48
C VAL A 161 4.53 6.18 1.07
N SER A 162 3.54 6.56 0.27
CA SER A 162 3.70 6.93 -1.14
C SER A 162 3.59 8.41 -1.41
#